data_AF-A0A316UAI6-F1
#
_entry.id   AF-A0A316UAI6-F1
#
_cell.length_a   1.000
_cell.length_b   1.000
_cell.length_c   1.000
_cell.angle_alpha   90.00
_cell.angle_beta   90.00
_cell.angle_gamma   90.00
#
_symmetry.space_group_name_H-M   'P 1'
#
loop_
_entity.id
_entity.type
_entity.pdbx_description
1 polymer ?
#
loop_
_entity_poly.entity_id
_entity_poly.type
_entity_poly.pdbx_seq_one_letter_code
_entity_poly.pdbx_strand_id
1 'polypeptide(L)'
;MPPKGSKRKAADRAPDAAPAGEAASRRSTRHAAKAVKQEESDDASARGNKKAQQQVARGNEGAGKEKVEAASTLKSENVDDDKTSSTRTGGYPTTPDGHYFLVRCRLWRCADPSLPAEKRSELQKVLMTARRNLTGRITDAKVREEARQEVQRTKVALGERGDVWWDEGEVADRKMVWNTGYKDWWEGLSEGDRKGQRKSK
;
A
#
# COMPACT_ATOMS: atom_id res chain seq x y z
N MET A 1 44.24 -49.63 -30.87
CA MET A 1 45.37 -49.35 -29.97
C MET A 1 45.55 -47.84 -29.96
N PRO A 2 45.60 -47.15 -28.80
CA PRO A 2 46.56 -47.34 -27.70
C PRO A 2 45.99 -48.03 -26.43
N PRO A 3 46.85 -48.37 -25.43
CA PRO A 3 46.61 -49.43 -24.46
C PRO A 3 46.17 -48.99 -23.04
N LYS A 4 45.91 -50.04 -22.26
CA LYS A 4 45.38 -50.17 -20.91
C LYS A 4 46.27 -49.60 -19.80
N GLY A 5 45.63 -48.97 -18.81
CA GLY A 5 45.66 -49.26 -17.37
C GLY A 5 46.99 -49.34 -16.58
N SER A 6 47.02 -48.63 -15.44
CA SER A 6 47.64 -49.02 -14.15
C SER A 6 47.21 -48.00 -13.09
N LYS A 7 46.23 -48.29 -12.23
CA LYS A 7 46.27 -48.95 -10.91
C LYS A 7 47.08 -48.22 -9.82
N ARG A 8 46.44 -48.20 -8.62
CA ARG A 8 46.93 -47.99 -7.23
C ARG A 8 46.85 -46.52 -6.79
N LYS A 9 46.43 -46.16 -5.57
CA LYS A 9 46.32 -46.92 -4.31
C LYS A 9 45.38 -46.18 -3.34
N ALA A 10 44.60 -46.93 -2.57
CA ALA A 10 43.85 -46.46 -1.41
C ALA A 10 44.78 -46.22 -0.19
N ALA A 11 44.39 -45.29 0.67
CA ALA A 11 44.66 -45.24 2.11
C ALA A 11 43.49 -44.44 2.74
N ASP A 12 42.59 -45.10 3.47
CA ASP A 12 42.57 -45.20 4.96
C ASP A 12 42.30 -43.84 5.63
N ARG A 13 41.10 -43.59 6.19
CA ARG A 13 40.67 -43.94 7.58
C ARG A 13 41.30 -42.95 8.59
N ALA A 14 40.61 -42.26 9.50
CA ALA A 14 39.35 -42.48 10.18
C ALA A 14 38.77 -41.13 10.71
N PRO A 15 37.58 -41.13 11.33
CA PRO A 15 36.92 -39.98 11.93
C PRO A 15 37.25 -39.79 13.43
N ASP A 16 36.71 -38.68 13.96
CA ASP A 16 36.33 -38.42 15.35
C ASP A 16 37.30 -37.64 16.25
N ALA A 17 36.77 -36.59 16.90
CA ALA A 17 37.15 -36.05 18.22
C ALA A 17 36.61 -34.61 18.42
N ALA A 18 35.44 -34.49 19.06
CA ALA A 18 35.27 -33.55 20.17
C ALA A 18 35.84 -34.24 21.44
N PRO A 19 36.34 -33.54 22.49
CA PRO A 19 35.43 -32.92 23.47
C PRO A 19 35.97 -31.73 24.34
N ALA A 20 35.01 -31.06 24.97
CA ALA A 20 34.96 -30.56 26.37
C ALA A 20 35.92 -29.48 26.96
N GLY A 21 35.30 -28.63 27.80
CA GLY A 21 35.90 -27.76 28.85
C GLY A 21 35.36 -26.33 28.80
N GLU A 22 34.22 -25.96 29.39
CA GLU A 22 33.84 -25.83 30.82
C GLU A 22 34.45 -24.61 31.54
N ALA A 23 33.61 -23.99 32.40
CA ALA A 23 33.84 -22.91 33.40
C ALA A 23 33.50 -21.48 32.93
N ALA A 24 32.29 -20.97 33.21
CA ALA A 24 31.84 -20.39 34.49
C ALA A 24 32.34 -18.95 34.73
N SER A 25 31.43 -17.97 34.63
CA SER A 25 31.33 -16.88 35.63
C SER A 25 30.00 -16.14 35.48
N ARG A 26 29.06 -16.50 36.35
CA ARG A 26 27.89 -15.67 36.72
C ARG A 26 28.16 -15.14 38.14
N ARG A 27 27.51 -14.01 38.46
CA ARG A 27 27.44 -13.30 39.76
C ARG A 27 28.67 -12.39 39.98
N SER A 28 28.55 -11.15 40.46
CA SER A 28 27.62 -10.68 41.48
C SER A 28 27.63 -9.13 41.62
N THR A 29 26.45 -8.56 41.88
CA THR A 29 26.11 -7.48 42.86
C THR A 29 26.96 -6.20 42.94
N ARG A 30 26.42 -4.99 42.73
CA ARG A 30 25.48 -4.16 43.54
C ARG A 30 26.23 -3.05 44.30
N HIS A 31 25.54 -1.91 44.45
CA HIS A 31 25.88 -0.65 45.16
C HIS A 31 26.54 0.41 44.25
N ALA A 32 26.06 1.66 44.18
CA ALA A 32 25.47 2.46 45.23
C ALA A 32 24.35 3.40 44.73
N ALA A 33 23.39 3.63 45.62
CA ALA A 33 22.41 4.70 45.59
C ALA A 33 22.93 5.92 46.38
N LYS A 34 22.65 7.13 45.88
CA LYS A 34 22.47 8.46 46.55
C LYS A 34 22.71 9.54 45.48
N ALA A 35 22.05 10.69 45.43
CA ALA A 35 20.98 11.26 46.22
C ALA A 35 20.27 12.38 45.41
N VAL A 36 19.01 12.57 45.79
CA VAL A 36 18.09 13.69 45.64
C VAL A 36 18.75 15.09 45.67
N LYS A 37 18.30 15.99 44.78
CA LYS A 37 17.89 17.35 45.18
C LYS A 37 16.81 17.91 44.25
N GLN A 38 15.63 18.13 44.85
CA GLN A 38 14.60 19.06 44.41
C GLN A 38 15.15 20.48 44.47
N GLU A 39 14.78 21.34 43.52
CA GLU A 39 14.25 22.66 43.86
C GLU A 39 13.05 22.96 42.95
N GLU A 40 11.98 23.30 43.66
CA GLU A 40 10.67 23.79 43.26
C GLU A 40 10.73 25.30 43.50
N SER A 41 10.30 26.12 42.54
CA SER A 41 9.56 27.35 42.84
C SER A 41 8.96 27.95 41.57
N ASP A 42 7.67 28.21 41.73
CA ASP A 42 6.68 28.78 40.83
C ASP A 42 7.05 30.15 40.21
N ASP A 43 6.47 30.48 39.06
CA ASP A 43 5.35 31.44 38.99
C ASP A 43 4.84 31.71 37.55
N ALA A 44 3.52 31.64 37.43
CA ALA A 44 2.59 32.34 36.54
C ALA A 44 2.86 32.51 35.02
N SER A 45 1.89 32.04 34.21
CA SER A 45 0.96 32.87 33.42
C SER A 45 0.28 32.00 32.33
N ALA A 46 -0.93 31.47 32.50
CA ALA A 46 -2.23 32.15 32.57
C ALA A 46 -2.59 33.03 31.34
N ARG A 47 -2.87 32.39 30.19
CA ARG A 47 -3.87 32.84 29.20
C ARG A 47 -4.52 31.59 28.60
N GLY A 48 -5.75 31.21 28.86
CA GLY A 48 -6.95 32.02 29.07
C GLY A 48 -7.69 32.15 27.74
N ASN A 49 -8.45 31.11 27.34
CA ASN A 49 -9.50 31.29 26.34
C ASN A 49 -10.76 30.53 26.76
N LYS A 50 -11.46 31.13 27.73
CA LYS A 50 -12.89 30.90 27.97
C LYS A 50 -13.59 32.22 27.71
N LYS A 51 -14.39 32.30 26.65
CA LYS A 51 -15.45 33.29 26.54
C LYS A 51 -16.68 32.66 25.86
N ALA A 52 -17.78 32.66 26.62
CA ALA A 52 -19.19 32.68 26.20
C ALA A 52 -19.71 31.43 25.43
N GLN A 53 -20.66 30.58 25.88
CA GLN A 53 -21.96 30.76 26.56
C GLN A 53 -22.74 32.03 26.11
N GLN A 54 -24.01 32.06 25.74
CA GLN A 54 -25.10 31.13 25.42
C GLN A 54 -26.32 32.04 25.12
N GLN A 55 -27.19 31.67 24.16
CA GLN A 55 -28.60 32.11 23.95
C GLN A 55 -28.84 33.61 23.57
N VAL A 56 -29.77 33.97 22.69
CA VAL A 56 -31.23 33.75 22.72
C VAL A 56 -31.90 33.95 21.33
N ALA A 57 -33.11 33.41 21.22
CA ALA A 57 -34.04 33.34 20.09
C ALA A 57 -34.48 34.68 19.44
N ARG A 58 -34.94 34.57 18.17
CA ARG A 58 -35.97 35.31 17.40
C ARG A 58 -35.59 35.19 15.91
N GLY A 59 -36.41 34.85 14.93
CA GLY A 59 -37.83 34.52 14.81
C GLY A 59 -38.05 33.95 13.40
N ASN A 60 -39.14 33.20 13.25
CA ASN A 60 -39.63 32.55 12.04
C ASN A 60 -40.57 33.51 11.30
N GLU A 61 -40.43 33.63 9.97
CA GLU A 61 -41.39 34.07 8.93
C GLU A 61 -40.57 34.14 7.62
N GLY A 62 -40.90 33.60 6.45
CA GLY A 62 -42.12 33.09 5.85
C GLY A 62 -41.97 33.32 4.32
N ALA A 63 -42.70 32.53 3.50
CA ALA A 63 -42.76 32.54 2.02
C ALA A 63 -41.66 31.71 1.30
N GLY A 64 -41.93 30.58 0.64
CA GLY A 64 -43.18 30.05 0.10
C GLY A 64 -43.44 30.61 -1.30
N LYS A 65 -42.86 29.99 -2.35
CA LYS A 65 -43.44 29.90 -3.70
C LYS A 65 -43.04 28.59 -4.38
N GLU A 66 -44.01 27.69 -4.34
CA GLU A 66 -44.23 26.57 -5.25
C GLU A 66 -44.38 27.05 -6.69
N LYS A 67 -43.75 26.37 -7.66
CA LYS A 67 -44.31 26.23 -9.01
C LYS A 67 -43.85 24.94 -9.69
N VAL A 68 -44.83 24.06 -9.76
CA VAL A 68 -45.12 22.93 -10.64
C VAL A 68 -44.47 22.85 -12.04
N GLU A 69 -44.02 21.61 -12.31
CA GLU A 69 -44.26 20.72 -13.47
C GLU A 69 -43.59 20.88 -14.86
N ALA A 70 -42.99 19.72 -15.24
CA ALA A 70 -43.07 18.99 -16.51
C ALA A 70 -42.28 19.46 -17.75
N ALA A 71 -41.23 18.70 -18.06
CA ALA A 71 -40.95 18.07 -19.36
C ALA A 71 -39.68 17.20 -19.20
N SER A 72 -39.81 15.87 -19.11
CA SER A 72 -39.65 14.96 -20.24
C SER A 72 -38.46 15.33 -21.14
N THR A 73 -37.33 14.64 -20.94
CA THR A 73 -36.41 14.32 -22.04
C THR A 73 -35.72 13.01 -21.68
N LEU A 74 -36.20 11.95 -22.33
CA LEU A 74 -35.59 10.65 -22.46
C LEU A 74 -34.10 10.80 -22.83
N LYS A 75 -33.20 10.27 -21.98
CA LYS A 75 -31.83 9.98 -22.39
C LYS A 75 -31.70 8.46 -22.48
N SER A 76 -32.02 7.99 -23.68
CA SER A 76 -31.49 6.79 -24.33
C SER A 76 -31.17 5.61 -23.41
N GLU A 77 -32.11 4.68 -23.37
CA GLU A 77 -31.84 3.26 -23.20
C GLU A 77 -30.73 2.86 -24.19
N ASN A 78 -29.54 2.50 -23.68
CA ASN A 78 -28.60 1.69 -24.43
C ASN A 78 -28.91 0.24 -24.07
N VAL A 79 -29.86 -0.35 -24.78
CA VAL A 79 -29.96 -1.80 -24.92
C VAL A 79 -29.22 -2.10 -26.21
N ASP A 80 -28.01 -2.64 -26.13
CA ASP A 80 -27.36 -3.51 -27.14
C ASP A 80 -26.00 -4.02 -26.62
N ASP A 81 -25.82 -5.34 -26.74
CA ASP A 81 -24.62 -6.18 -26.56
C ASP A 81 -24.06 -6.48 -25.15
N ASP A 82 -24.49 -7.64 -24.63
CA ASP A 82 -23.82 -8.46 -23.63
C ASP A 82 -22.43 -8.93 -24.12
N LYS A 83 -21.43 -8.04 -24.02
CA LYS A 83 -20.00 -8.40 -24.02
C LYS A 83 -19.21 -7.48 -23.10
N THR A 84 -18.93 -7.97 -21.89
CA THR A 84 -17.82 -7.51 -21.03
C THR A 84 -17.71 -5.99 -20.89
N SER A 85 -18.57 -5.40 -20.06
CA SER A 85 -18.35 -4.09 -19.44
C SER A 85 -16.89 -3.98 -18.97
N SER A 86 -16.11 -3.13 -19.64
CA SER A 86 -14.69 -2.93 -19.33
C SER A 86 -14.58 -2.27 -17.96
N THR A 87 -14.19 -3.05 -16.96
CA THR A 87 -13.87 -2.55 -15.62
C THR A 87 -12.65 -1.64 -15.73
N ARG A 88 -12.78 -0.38 -15.32
CA ARG A 88 -11.69 0.61 -15.37
C ARG A 88 -11.36 1.12 -13.98
N THR A 89 -10.06 1.14 -13.65
CA THR A 89 -9.55 1.70 -12.39
C THR A 89 -8.75 2.96 -12.72
N GLY A 90 -9.21 4.13 -12.25
CA GLY A 90 -8.51 5.40 -12.51
C GLY A 90 -8.37 5.74 -14.01
N GLY A 91 -9.32 5.30 -14.84
CA GLY A 91 -9.27 5.47 -16.30
C GLY A 91 -8.43 4.42 -17.04
N TYR A 92 -7.81 3.47 -16.33
CA TYR A 92 -7.03 2.39 -16.92
C TYR A 92 -7.85 1.10 -17.06
N PRO A 93 -7.65 0.30 -18.13
CA PRO A 93 -8.26 -1.02 -18.24
C PRO A 93 -7.87 -1.93 -17.07
N THR A 94 -8.82 -2.70 -16.55
CA THR A 94 -8.64 -3.67 -15.47
C THR A 94 -8.81 -5.08 -16.04
N THR A 95 -8.03 -6.02 -15.52
CA THR A 95 -8.11 -7.43 -15.91
C THR A 95 -9.49 -8.01 -15.59
N PRO A 96 -9.94 -9.06 -16.29
CA PRO A 96 -11.29 -9.61 -16.11
C PRO A 96 -11.57 -10.13 -14.69
N ASP A 97 -10.53 -10.60 -14.01
CA ASP A 97 -10.56 -11.04 -12.61
C ASP A 97 -10.53 -9.86 -11.60
N GLY A 98 -10.28 -8.63 -12.06
CA GLY A 98 -10.20 -7.45 -11.19
C GLY A 98 -8.92 -7.33 -10.37
N HIS A 99 -7.98 -8.29 -10.48
CA HIS A 99 -6.76 -8.33 -9.67
C HIS A 99 -5.74 -7.24 -10.07
N TYR A 100 -5.72 -6.85 -11.35
CA TYR A 100 -4.74 -5.91 -11.88
C TYR A 100 -5.36 -4.83 -12.76
N PHE A 101 -4.75 -3.65 -12.79
CA PHE A 101 -5.00 -2.61 -13.79
C PHE A 101 -3.75 -2.35 -14.62
N LEU A 102 -3.94 -1.89 -15.85
CA LEU A 102 -2.87 -1.77 -16.84
C LEU A 102 -2.41 -0.32 -17.04
N VAL A 103 -1.14 -0.05 -16.78
CA VAL A 103 -0.53 1.26 -17.01
C VAL A 103 0.77 1.09 -17.79
N ARG A 104 0.85 1.72 -18.97
CA ARG A 104 2.01 1.63 -19.88
C ARG A 104 2.43 0.19 -20.17
N CYS A 105 1.44 -0.65 -20.47
CA CYS A 105 1.57 -2.10 -20.69
C CYS A 105 2.13 -2.89 -19.48
N ARG A 106 2.14 -2.30 -18.29
CA ARG A 106 2.59 -2.93 -17.05
C ARG A 106 1.40 -3.15 -16.13
N LEU A 107 1.30 -4.35 -15.58
CA LEU A 107 0.25 -4.72 -14.64
C LEU A 107 0.59 -4.20 -13.25
N TRP A 108 -0.38 -3.56 -12.63
CA TRP A 108 -0.33 -3.05 -11.26
C TRP A 108 -1.46 -3.68 -10.49
N ARG A 109 -1.17 -4.20 -9.30
CA ARG A 109 -2.20 -4.82 -8.47
C ARG A 109 -3.22 -3.79 -7.99
N CYS A 110 -4.49 -4.15 -8.07
CA CYS A 110 -5.60 -3.39 -7.49
C CYS A 110 -5.54 -3.43 -5.95
N ALA A 111 -6.15 -2.43 -5.32
CA ALA A 111 -6.42 -2.49 -3.88
C ALA A 111 -7.44 -3.60 -3.59
N ASP A 112 -7.33 -4.20 -2.42
CA ASP A 112 -8.23 -5.26 -1.98
C ASP A 112 -9.69 -4.75 -1.95
N PRO A 113 -10.58 -5.33 -2.77
CA PRO A 113 -11.98 -4.92 -2.86
C PRO A 113 -12.75 -5.25 -1.57
N SER A 114 -12.33 -6.25 -0.80
CA SER A 114 -12.98 -6.70 0.43
C SER A 114 -12.79 -5.74 1.61
N LEU A 115 -11.81 -4.82 1.52
CA LEU A 115 -11.59 -3.82 2.56
C LEU A 115 -12.81 -2.89 2.73
N PRO A 116 -13.27 -2.67 3.99
CA PRO A 116 -14.33 -1.71 4.27
C PRO A 116 -14.00 -0.33 3.72
N ALA A 117 -15.00 0.36 3.17
CA ALA A 117 -14.82 1.66 2.52
C ALA A 117 -14.19 2.71 3.44
N GLU A 118 -14.58 2.71 4.72
CA GLU A 118 -14.00 3.58 5.76
C GLU A 118 -12.51 3.31 5.91
N LYS A 119 -12.12 2.03 6.04
CA LYS A 119 -10.73 1.63 6.19
C LYS A 119 -9.89 1.98 4.98
N ARG A 120 -10.43 1.76 3.78
CA ARG A 120 -9.81 2.17 2.52
C ARG A 120 -9.58 3.68 2.47
N SER A 121 -10.56 4.48 2.89
CA SER A 121 -10.44 5.94 2.95
C SER A 121 -9.36 6.41 3.92
N GLU A 122 -9.31 5.82 5.13
CA GLU A 122 -8.25 6.10 6.10
C GLU A 122 -6.86 5.80 5.54
N LEU A 123 -6.67 4.62 4.97
CA LEU A 123 -5.39 4.23 4.37
C LEU A 123 -5.00 5.14 3.21
N GLN A 124 -5.96 5.57 2.37
CA GLN A 124 -5.68 6.55 1.32
C GLN A 124 -5.24 7.91 1.90
N LYS A 125 -5.85 8.39 2.99
CA LYS A 125 -5.43 9.64 3.66
C LYS A 125 -4.01 9.53 4.21
N VAL A 126 -3.67 8.41 4.83
CA VAL A 126 -2.31 8.12 5.32
C VAL A 126 -1.32 8.11 4.15
N LEU A 127 -1.65 7.42 3.06
CA LEU A 127 -0.83 7.34 1.85
C LEU A 127 -0.53 8.72 1.25
N MET A 128 -1.54 9.59 1.15
CA MET A 128 -1.35 10.94 0.61
C MET A 128 -0.51 11.81 1.55
N THR A 129 -0.62 11.62 2.86
CA THR A 129 0.21 12.32 3.84
C THR A 129 1.67 11.88 3.74
N ALA A 130 1.93 10.58 3.68
CA ALA A 130 3.28 10.04 3.50
C ALA A 130 3.90 10.50 2.17
N ARG A 131 3.14 10.52 1.07
CA ARG A 131 3.61 11.02 -0.23
C ARG A 131 4.01 12.49 -0.20
N ARG A 132 3.25 13.35 0.49
CA ARG A 132 3.62 14.77 0.65
C ARG A 132 4.99 14.93 1.31
N ASN A 133 5.32 14.08 2.27
CA ASN A 133 6.63 14.08 2.94
C ASN A 133 7.80 13.63 2.06
N LEU A 134 7.52 13.02 0.90
CA LEU A 134 8.52 12.67 -0.11
C LEU A 134 8.72 13.74 -1.18
N THR A 135 7.82 14.73 -1.27
CA THR A 135 7.91 15.82 -2.25
C THR A 135 8.70 17.01 -1.70
N GLY A 136 9.42 17.71 -2.59
CA GLY A 136 10.66 18.47 -2.35
C GLY A 136 10.68 19.66 -1.39
N ARG A 137 9.70 19.81 -0.49
CA ARG A 137 9.77 20.77 0.63
C ARG A 137 10.48 20.20 1.86
N ILE A 138 10.46 18.88 2.05
CA ILE A 138 11.15 18.21 3.15
C ILE A 138 12.45 17.61 2.62
N THR A 139 13.57 18.12 3.12
CA THR A 139 14.92 17.67 2.74
C THR A 139 15.52 16.70 3.76
N ASP A 140 15.00 16.69 4.99
CA ASP A 140 15.43 15.79 6.06
C ASP A 140 15.40 14.32 5.59
N ALA A 141 16.55 13.66 5.66
CA ALA A 141 16.72 12.29 5.21
C ALA A 141 15.92 11.28 6.07
N LYS A 142 15.85 11.51 7.38
CA LYS A 142 15.12 10.64 8.33
C LYS A 142 13.63 10.72 8.07
N VAL A 143 13.08 11.94 7.94
CA VAL A 143 11.64 12.13 7.64
C VAL A 143 11.26 11.49 6.32
N ARG A 144 12.11 11.61 5.29
CA ARG A 144 11.86 10.96 3.99
C ARG A 144 11.92 9.44 4.10
N GLU A 145 12.83 8.90 4.90
CA GLU A 145 12.92 7.44 5.09
C GLU A 145 11.69 6.89 5.82
N GLU A 146 11.27 7.54 6.90
CA GLU A 146 10.02 7.22 7.60
C GLU A 146 8.81 7.29 6.66
N ALA A 147 8.76 8.31 5.79
CA ALA A 147 7.72 8.44 4.79
C ALA A 147 7.73 7.30 3.74
N ARG A 148 8.91 6.83 3.30
CA ARG A 148 8.99 5.66 2.39
C ARG A 148 8.47 4.40 3.05
N GLN A 149 8.83 4.19 4.32
CA GLN A 149 8.34 3.05 5.09
C GLN A 149 6.82 3.12 5.29
N GLU A 150 6.28 4.30 5.58
CA GLU A 150 4.84 4.51 5.72
C GLU A 150 4.09 4.24 4.42
N VAL A 151 4.61 4.69 3.28
CA VAL A 151 4.05 4.36 1.95
C VAL A 151 4.03 2.85 1.72
N GLN A 152 5.13 2.16 2.06
CA GLN A 152 5.19 0.70 1.90
C GLN A 152 4.17 0.00 2.80
N ARG A 153 4.13 0.33 4.11
CA ARG A 153 3.15 -0.23 5.06
C ARG A 153 1.72 -0.02 4.59
N THR A 154 1.39 1.21 4.20
CA THR A 154 0.04 1.58 3.75
C THR A 154 -0.35 0.83 2.47
N LYS A 155 0.57 0.68 1.50
CA LYS A 155 0.30 -0.08 0.27
C LYS A 155 0.12 -1.57 0.52
N VAL A 156 0.84 -2.14 1.49
CA VAL A 156 0.63 -3.52 1.93
C VAL A 156 -0.74 -3.67 2.59
N ALA A 157 -1.10 -2.75 3.49
CA ALA A 157 -2.42 -2.75 4.15
C ALA A 157 -3.59 -2.54 3.18
N LEU A 158 -3.38 -1.81 2.07
CA LEU A 158 -4.35 -1.67 0.98
C LEU A 158 -4.46 -2.92 0.09
N GLY A 159 -3.54 -3.88 0.21
CA GLY A 159 -3.46 -5.06 -0.65
C GLY A 159 -2.82 -4.79 -2.02
N GLU A 160 -2.31 -3.58 -2.29
CA GLU A 160 -1.59 -3.24 -3.54
C GLU A 160 -0.20 -3.90 -3.61
N ARG A 161 0.34 -4.34 -2.47
CA ARG A 161 1.67 -4.96 -2.32
C ARG A 161 1.64 -6.05 -1.26
N GLY A 162 2.68 -6.88 -1.25
CA GLY A 162 2.81 -7.99 -0.31
C GLY A 162 2.04 -9.22 -0.79
N ASP A 163 1.52 -9.98 0.16
CA ASP A 163 0.74 -11.19 -0.11
C ASP A 163 -0.50 -10.84 -0.94
N VAL A 164 -0.88 -11.76 -1.81
CA VAL A 164 -2.08 -11.61 -2.65
C VAL A 164 -3.33 -11.77 -1.81
N TRP A 165 -4.38 -11.04 -2.13
CA TRP A 165 -5.69 -11.10 -1.45
C TRP A 165 -6.67 -12.05 -2.15
N TRP A 166 -6.21 -12.79 -3.15
CA TRP A 166 -6.97 -13.81 -3.86
C TRP A 166 -6.30 -15.19 -3.71
N ASP A 167 -7.10 -16.24 -3.75
CA ASP A 167 -6.63 -17.62 -3.55
C ASP A 167 -6.12 -18.27 -4.85
N GLU A 168 -6.75 -17.94 -5.99
CA GLU A 168 -6.45 -18.54 -7.29
C GLU A 168 -6.09 -17.48 -8.32
N GLY A 169 -5.02 -17.72 -9.09
CA GLY A 169 -4.61 -16.85 -10.20
C GLY A 169 -3.10 -16.58 -10.26
N GLU A 170 -2.67 -15.95 -11.35
CA GLU A 170 -1.25 -15.63 -11.56
C GLU A 170 -0.79 -14.44 -10.70
N VAL A 171 0.39 -14.56 -10.09
CA VAL A 171 1.11 -13.41 -9.50
C VAL A 171 1.88 -12.66 -10.60
N ALA A 172 1.24 -11.63 -11.15
CA ALA A 172 1.71 -10.81 -12.25
C ALA A 172 2.05 -9.35 -11.86
N ASP A 173 2.16 -9.05 -10.56
CA ASP A 173 2.44 -7.68 -10.07
C ASP A 173 3.71 -7.11 -10.70
N ARG A 174 3.59 -5.92 -11.27
CA ARG A 174 4.70 -5.20 -11.91
C ARG A 174 5.37 -6.06 -12.99
N LYS A 175 4.61 -6.84 -13.76
CA LYS A 175 5.11 -7.48 -14.99
C LYS A 175 4.54 -6.79 -16.23
N MET A 176 5.24 -6.94 -17.35
CA MET A 176 4.70 -6.50 -18.64
C MET A 176 3.62 -7.49 -19.08
N VAL A 177 2.50 -6.99 -19.60
CA VAL A 177 1.31 -7.81 -19.87
C VAL A 177 1.56 -8.96 -20.85
N TRP A 178 2.46 -8.77 -21.83
CA TRP A 178 2.83 -9.80 -22.80
C TRP A 178 3.67 -10.95 -22.21
N ASN A 179 4.19 -10.81 -20.99
CA ASN A 179 4.94 -11.86 -20.27
C ASN A 179 4.06 -12.60 -19.24
N THR A 180 2.74 -12.49 -19.37
CA THR A 180 1.76 -12.99 -18.39
C THR A 180 0.58 -13.64 -19.09
N GLY A 181 -0.24 -14.40 -18.36
CA GLY A 181 -1.49 -14.99 -18.85
C GLY A 181 -2.52 -13.97 -19.32
N TYR A 182 -2.34 -12.68 -19.00
CA TYR A 182 -3.22 -11.59 -19.43
C TYR A 182 -2.93 -11.06 -20.84
N LYS A 183 -2.02 -11.70 -21.59
CA LYS A 183 -1.65 -11.28 -22.94
C LYS A 183 -2.87 -11.21 -23.87
N ASP A 184 -3.64 -12.30 -23.95
CA ASP A 184 -4.76 -12.41 -24.89
C ASP A 184 -5.88 -11.41 -24.55
N TRP A 185 -6.13 -11.20 -23.26
CA TRP A 185 -7.01 -10.14 -22.78
C TRP A 185 -6.56 -8.76 -23.26
N TRP A 186 -5.27 -8.44 -23.13
CA TRP A 186 -4.72 -7.16 -23.58
C TRP A 186 -4.82 -6.97 -25.10
N GLU A 187 -4.62 -8.02 -25.88
CA GLU A 187 -4.76 -7.98 -27.35
C GLU A 187 -6.21 -7.74 -27.77
N GLY A 188 -7.17 -8.22 -26.98
CA GLY A 188 -8.61 -7.99 -27.16
C GLY A 188 -9.12 -6.60 -26.74
N LEU A 189 -8.28 -5.76 -26.12
CA LEU A 189 -8.68 -4.39 -25.76
C LEU A 189 -8.87 -3.50 -27.00
N SER A 190 -9.72 -2.47 -26.84
CA SER A 190 -9.95 -1.47 -27.89
C SER A 190 -8.64 -0.85 -28.37
N GLU A 191 -8.59 -0.43 -29.64
CA GLU A 191 -7.39 0.20 -30.19
C GLU A 191 -7.01 1.49 -29.42
N GLY A 192 -8.01 2.23 -28.93
CA GLY A 192 -7.80 3.42 -28.09
C GLY A 192 -7.09 3.08 -26.78
N ASP A 193 -7.54 2.03 -26.09
CA ASP A 193 -6.91 1.58 -24.84
C ASP A 193 -5.48 1.10 -25.08
N ARG A 194 -5.24 0.34 -26.15
CA ARG A 194 -3.88 -0.12 -26.51
C ARG A 194 -2.96 1.03 -26.91
N LYS A 195 -3.43 2.01 -27.69
CA LYS A 195 -2.66 3.21 -28.06
C LYS A 195 -2.27 4.02 -26.82
N GLY A 196 -3.19 4.19 -25.86
CA GLY A 196 -2.92 4.90 -24.60
C GLY A 196 -1.83 4.25 -23.73
N GLN A 197 -1.51 2.97 -23.95
CA GLN A 197 -0.44 2.27 -23.23
C GLN A 197 0.95 2.38 -23.89
N ARG A 198 1.04 2.79 -25.16
CA ARG A 198 2.33 2.94 -25.85
C ARG A 198 2.99 4.21 -25.33
N LYS A 199 4.27 4.13 -24.90
CA LYS A 199 5.05 5.32 -24.53
C LYS A 199 5.05 6.28 -25.73
N SER A 200 4.48 7.47 -25.55
CA SER A 200 4.84 8.62 -26.40
C SER A 200 6.35 8.81 -26.29
N LYS A 201 7.00 8.83 -27.45
CA LYS A 201 8.45 8.93 -27.59
C LYS A 201 8.90 10.37 -27.40
#